data_AF-A0A945MTP3-F1
#
_entry.id   AF-A0A945MTP3-F1
#
_cell.length_a   1.000
_cell.length_b   1.000
_cell.length_c   1.000
_cell.angle_alpha   90.00
_cell.angle_beta   90.00
_cell.angle_gamma   90.00
#
_symmetry.space_group_name_H-M   'P 1'
#
loop_
_entity.id
_entity.type
_entity.pdbx_description
1 polymer ?
#
loop_
_entity_poly.entity_id
_entity_poly.type
_entity_poly.pdbx_seq_one_letter_code
_entity_poly.pdbx_strand_id
1 'polypeptide(L)'
;MNIQLQALLAAVAFITFSTRFLRRSSPTAGLRKWATNFSPWTAKLFSCPHCLGFWLALPCAGLLAIDWPNFAIMLLLGWRGSFHINRLINNLTVRSPKATDRQCHVCDKPYQKDFLYRLNHDFCSYPCWFAHLKDQHRSARPIFSASGEFIRQEVYPMSYQNLSPNQANELLSNDSDTTYIDVRSMPEYENGHPADSLNIPVMHREAMGMVPNPEFVRVLQSHFDLDAKLLIGCQSGARSVRASEALIAAGFTNITNVTGGYGGARNQAGEVIELGWMESGLPVEYGAEGDTSYPALVSVVNE
;
A
#
# COMPACT_ATOMS: atom_id res chain seq x y z
N MET A 1 24.30 47.81 -8.97
CA MET A 1 23.34 46.71 -9.21
C MET A 1 21.99 47.35 -9.48
N ASN A 2 21.35 47.06 -10.63
CA ASN A 2 20.11 47.71 -11.08
C ASN A 2 18.98 47.52 -10.04
N ILE A 3 18.22 48.57 -9.71
CA ILE A 3 17.08 48.55 -8.75
C ILE A 3 16.08 47.44 -9.12
N GLN A 4 15.87 47.21 -10.42
CA GLN A 4 15.00 46.13 -10.91
C GLN A 4 15.53 44.73 -10.57
N LEU A 5 16.86 44.53 -10.59
CA LEU A 5 17.47 43.25 -10.24
C LEU A 5 17.34 42.95 -8.73
N GLN A 6 17.45 43.98 -7.88
CA GLN A 6 17.24 43.84 -6.44
C GLN A 6 15.79 43.47 -6.11
N ALA A 7 14.82 44.12 -6.75
CA ALA A 7 13.40 43.81 -6.59
C ALA A 7 13.09 42.35 -7.03
N LEU A 8 13.69 41.89 -8.13
CA LEU A 8 13.51 40.54 -8.62
C LEU A 8 14.10 39.48 -7.67
N LEU A 9 15.29 39.71 -7.14
CA LEU A 9 15.92 38.81 -6.16
C LEU A 9 15.11 38.77 -4.85
N ALA A 10 14.61 39.90 -4.37
CA ALA A 10 13.77 39.97 -3.18
C ALA A 10 12.45 39.21 -3.37
N ALA A 11 11.81 39.33 -4.54
CA ALA A 11 10.60 38.58 -4.88
C ALA A 11 10.86 37.06 -4.89
N VAL A 12 11.97 36.61 -5.50
CA VAL A 12 12.34 35.18 -5.51
C VAL A 12 12.60 34.66 -4.09
N ALA A 13 13.30 35.43 -3.25
CA ALA A 13 13.55 35.07 -1.86
C ALA A 13 12.24 34.98 -1.05
N PHE A 14 11.34 35.96 -1.22
CA PHE A 14 10.03 35.98 -0.57
C PHE A 14 9.15 34.80 -0.97
N ILE A 15 9.08 34.47 -2.26
CA ILE A 15 8.34 33.31 -2.78
C ILE A 15 8.94 32.01 -2.22
N THR A 16 10.26 31.89 -2.19
CA THR A 16 10.96 30.71 -1.66
C THR A 16 10.69 30.53 -0.16
N PHE A 17 10.76 31.60 0.61
CA PHE A 17 10.45 31.58 2.05
C PHE A 17 8.99 31.23 2.31
N SER A 18 8.06 31.89 1.62
CA SER A 18 6.61 31.71 1.80
C SER A 18 6.16 30.31 1.42
N THR A 19 6.65 29.77 0.30
CA THR A 19 6.39 28.38 -0.09
C THR A 19 6.88 27.39 0.96
N ARG A 20 8.06 27.61 1.55
CA ARG A 20 8.60 26.75 2.60
C ARG A 20 7.80 26.87 3.90
N PHE A 21 7.46 28.10 4.31
CA PHE A 21 6.69 28.39 5.52
C PHE A 21 5.30 27.75 5.48
N LEU A 22 4.56 27.90 4.39
CA LEU A 22 3.23 27.31 4.21
C LEU A 22 3.26 25.78 4.18
N ARG A 23 4.33 25.19 3.64
CA ARG A 23 4.44 23.73 3.48
C ARG A 23 4.97 22.99 4.70
N ARG A 24 5.83 23.62 5.50
CA ARG A 24 6.62 22.92 6.51
C ARG A 24 6.53 23.48 7.92
N SER A 25 6.13 24.73 8.10
CA SER A 25 6.08 25.30 9.45
C SER A 25 4.97 24.64 10.27
N SER A 26 5.19 24.52 11.59
CA SER A 26 4.18 24.02 12.52
C SER A 26 2.95 24.92 12.63
N PRO A 27 3.04 26.27 12.57
CA PRO A 27 1.86 27.13 12.65
C PRO A 27 0.87 26.93 11.49
N THR A 28 1.34 26.49 10.33
CA THR A 28 0.50 26.28 9.13
C THR A 28 -0.10 24.88 9.05
N ALA A 29 0.10 24.02 10.06
CA ALA A 29 -0.41 22.65 10.08
C ALA A 29 -1.95 22.59 10.03
N GLY A 30 -2.64 23.44 10.79
CA GLY A 30 -4.10 23.53 10.79
C GLY A 30 -4.66 23.94 9.42
N LEU A 31 -4.03 24.94 8.78
CA LEU A 31 -4.39 25.38 7.43
C LEU A 31 -4.21 24.26 6.40
N ARG A 32 -3.10 23.51 6.46
CA ARG A 32 -2.86 22.37 5.56
C ARG A 32 -3.91 21.28 5.75
N LYS A 33 -4.26 20.95 6.99
CA LYS A 33 -5.27 19.94 7.31
C LYS A 33 -6.67 20.36 6.83
N TRP A 34 -7.01 21.62 6.98
CA TRP A 34 -8.24 22.17 6.42
C TRP A 34 -8.23 22.10 4.87
N ALA A 35 -7.14 22.52 4.24
CA ALA A 35 -7.00 22.50 2.78
C ALA A 35 -7.05 21.08 2.18
N THR A 36 -6.58 20.06 2.89
CA THR A 36 -6.72 18.66 2.45
C THR A 36 -8.16 18.16 2.52
N ASN A 37 -8.95 18.67 3.46
CA ASN A 37 -10.36 18.27 3.63
C ASN A 37 -11.31 19.03 2.69
N PHE A 38 -10.90 20.21 2.20
CA PHE A 38 -11.71 21.03 1.31
C PHE A 38 -11.79 20.48 -0.12
N SER A 39 -10.65 20.07 -0.71
CA SER A 39 -10.60 19.51 -2.06
C SER A 39 -9.28 18.76 -2.35
N PRO A 40 -9.28 17.74 -3.22
CA PRO A 40 -8.05 17.12 -3.72
C PRO A 40 -7.10 18.11 -4.41
N TRP A 41 -7.64 19.15 -5.05
CA TRP A 41 -6.85 20.16 -5.76
C TRP A 41 -6.08 21.07 -4.78
N THR A 42 -6.72 21.48 -3.68
CA THR A 42 -6.08 22.28 -2.63
C THR A 42 -5.04 21.46 -1.85
N ALA A 43 -5.30 20.17 -1.63
CA ALA A 43 -4.30 19.25 -1.09
C ALA A 43 -3.03 19.19 -1.97
N LYS A 44 -3.22 19.12 -3.29
CA LYS A 44 -2.12 19.09 -4.27
C LYS A 44 -1.34 20.42 -4.31
N LEU A 45 -2.05 21.54 -4.16
CA LEU A 45 -1.44 22.88 -4.11
C LEU A 45 -0.46 23.03 -2.93
N PHE A 46 -0.84 22.62 -1.72
CA PHE A 46 0.02 22.73 -0.53
C PHE A 46 1.07 21.63 -0.43
N SER A 47 0.86 20.47 -1.04
CA SER A 47 1.88 19.40 -1.07
C SER A 47 2.97 19.69 -2.12
N CYS A 48 2.65 20.35 -3.23
CA CYS A 48 3.57 20.62 -4.32
C CYS A 48 4.24 22.01 -4.22
N PRO A 49 5.59 22.09 -4.06
CA PRO A 49 6.30 23.37 -4.02
C PRO A 49 6.16 24.17 -5.32
N HIS A 50 6.09 23.49 -6.46
CA HIS A 50 5.95 24.12 -7.77
C HIS A 50 4.61 24.84 -7.93
N CYS A 51 3.51 24.17 -7.55
CA CYS A 51 2.18 24.72 -7.69
C CYS A 51 2.02 25.95 -6.80
N LEU A 52 2.45 25.86 -5.54
CA LEU A 52 2.35 26.96 -4.60
C LEU A 52 3.24 28.16 -5.01
N GLY A 53 4.45 27.89 -5.51
CA GLY A 53 5.36 28.93 -5.99
C GLY A 53 4.81 29.70 -7.19
N PHE A 54 4.14 29.03 -8.12
CA PHE A 54 3.48 29.65 -9.27
C PHE A 54 2.40 30.66 -8.83
N TRP A 55 1.51 30.23 -7.93
CA TRP A 55 0.42 31.08 -7.45
C TRP A 55 0.89 32.25 -6.57
N LEU A 56 2.03 32.11 -5.89
CA LEU A 56 2.64 33.22 -5.15
C LEU A 56 3.41 34.19 -6.05
N ALA A 57 3.88 33.75 -7.21
CA ALA A 57 4.60 34.59 -8.17
C ALA A 57 3.66 35.56 -8.93
N LEU A 58 2.45 35.13 -9.27
CA LEU A 58 1.44 35.95 -9.96
C LEU A 58 1.14 37.30 -9.28
N PRO A 59 0.79 37.37 -7.97
CA PRO A 59 0.51 38.64 -7.31
C PRO A 59 1.77 39.49 -7.11
N CYS A 60 2.94 38.88 -6.87
CA CYS A 60 4.21 39.62 -6.77
C CYS A 60 4.56 40.35 -8.07
N ALA A 61 4.19 39.77 -9.21
CA ALA A 61 4.43 40.33 -10.52
C ALA A 61 3.62 41.61 -10.77
N GLY A 62 2.33 41.58 -10.39
CA GLY A 62 1.42 42.70 -10.55
C GLY A 62 1.80 43.88 -9.64
N LEU A 63 2.24 43.61 -8.41
CA LEU A 63 2.63 44.63 -7.44
C LEU A 63 3.91 45.39 -7.82
N LEU A 64 4.81 44.75 -8.56
CA LEU A 64 6.11 45.32 -8.94
C LEU A 64 6.07 46.06 -10.29
N ALA A 65 4.88 46.20 -10.91
CA ALA A 65 4.67 46.89 -12.19
C ALA A 65 5.71 46.50 -13.26
N ILE A 66 6.05 45.22 -13.30
CA ILE A 66 7.14 44.69 -14.11
C ILE A 66 6.70 44.64 -15.58
N ASP A 67 7.55 45.09 -16.50
CA ASP A 67 7.30 44.95 -17.94
C ASP A 67 7.19 43.47 -18.37
N TRP A 68 6.59 43.22 -19.54
CA TRP A 68 6.33 41.86 -20.02
C TRP A 68 7.59 40.95 -20.08
N PRO A 69 8.77 41.43 -20.53
CA PRO A 69 9.99 40.63 -20.53
C PRO A 69 10.47 40.25 -19.13
N ASN A 70 10.48 41.20 -18.19
CA ASN A 70 10.90 40.91 -16.82
C ASN A 70 9.84 40.10 -16.06
N PHE A 71 8.56 40.23 -16.41
CA PHE A 71 7.47 39.40 -15.92
C PHE A 71 7.67 37.93 -16.31
N ALA A 72 8.03 37.67 -17.58
CA ALA A 72 8.34 36.33 -18.05
C ALA A 72 9.58 35.75 -17.33
N ILE A 73 10.63 36.54 -17.14
CA ILE A 73 11.84 36.13 -16.40
C ILE A 73 11.50 35.86 -14.93
N MET A 74 10.69 36.69 -14.29
CA MET A 74 10.30 36.50 -12.89
C MET A 74 9.38 35.29 -12.72
N LEU A 75 8.47 35.00 -13.67
CA LEU A 75 7.71 33.76 -13.65
C LEU A 75 8.64 32.54 -13.80
N LEU A 76 9.60 32.58 -14.72
CA LEU A 76 10.55 31.48 -14.91
C LEU A 76 11.45 31.28 -13.68
N LEU A 77 12.07 32.33 -13.16
CA LEU A 77 12.97 32.26 -12.01
C LEU A 77 12.22 32.08 -10.68
N GLY A 78 11.05 32.68 -10.51
CA GLY A 78 10.21 32.53 -9.33
C GLY A 78 9.57 31.14 -9.25
N TRP A 79 9.08 30.60 -10.36
CA TRP A 79 8.44 29.29 -10.40
C TRP A 79 9.44 28.13 -10.37
N ARG A 80 10.44 28.13 -11.27
CA ARG A 80 11.46 27.07 -11.33
C ARG A 80 12.60 27.31 -10.35
N GLY A 81 13.07 28.55 -10.19
CA GLY A 81 14.20 28.86 -9.30
C GLY A 81 13.85 28.65 -7.83
N SER A 82 12.68 29.09 -7.35
CA SER A 82 12.23 28.79 -5.99
C SER A 82 12.16 27.29 -5.70
N PHE A 83 11.75 26.48 -6.68
CA PHE A 83 11.80 25.02 -6.54
C PHE A 83 13.22 24.48 -6.41
N HIS A 84 14.14 24.88 -7.29
CA HIS A 84 15.52 24.43 -7.24
C HIS A 84 16.22 24.87 -5.96
N ILE A 85 15.97 26.09 -5.48
CA ILE A 85 16.48 26.61 -4.21
C ILE A 85 15.86 25.83 -3.05
N ASN A 86 14.54 25.61 -3.03
CA ASN A 86 13.92 24.78 -2.00
C ASN A 86 14.45 23.35 -1.99
N ARG A 87 14.68 22.75 -3.16
CA ARG A 87 15.29 21.42 -3.30
C ARG A 87 16.72 21.41 -2.76
N LEU A 88 17.53 22.43 -3.09
CA LEU A 88 18.87 22.60 -2.56
C LEU A 88 18.85 22.72 -1.03
N ILE A 89 18.03 23.62 -0.48
CA ILE A 89 17.88 23.80 0.97
C ILE A 89 17.38 22.53 1.63
N ASN A 90 16.47 21.77 1.02
CA ASN A 90 16.03 20.48 1.55
C ASN A 90 17.19 19.49 1.65
N ASN A 91 18.02 19.42 0.61
CA ASN A 91 19.21 18.57 0.62
C ASN A 91 20.24 19.03 1.67
N LEU A 92 20.31 20.34 1.96
CA LEU A 92 21.20 20.90 2.99
C LEU A 92 20.64 20.78 4.43
N THR A 93 19.32 20.74 4.60
CA THR A 93 18.65 20.69 5.91
C THR A 93 18.44 19.28 6.44
N VAL A 94 18.61 18.25 5.61
CA VAL A 94 18.89 16.90 6.10
C VAL A 94 20.34 16.89 6.59
N ARG A 95 20.55 17.30 7.84
CA ARG A 95 21.81 16.97 8.52
C ARG A 95 21.85 15.45 8.63
N SER A 96 22.61 14.81 7.74
CA SER A 96 23.08 13.45 7.95
C SER A 96 23.82 13.44 9.30
N PRO A 97 23.45 12.57 10.27
CA PRO A 97 24.25 12.39 11.46
C PRO A 97 25.69 12.05 11.04
N LYS A 98 26.68 12.58 11.77
CA LYS A 98 28.09 12.25 11.50
C LYS A 98 28.22 10.72 11.50
N ALA A 99 28.96 10.17 10.53
CA ALA A 99 29.02 8.74 10.27
C ALA A 99 29.41 7.88 11.50
N THR A 100 29.99 8.49 12.52
CA THR A 100 30.42 7.87 13.79
C THR A 100 29.28 7.56 14.76
N ASP A 101 28.13 8.24 14.66
CA ASP A 101 26.99 8.02 15.57
C ASP A 101 25.86 7.21 14.91
N ARG A 102 26.10 6.68 13.71
CA ARG A 102 25.13 5.87 12.99
C ARG A 102 25.26 4.43 13.43
N GLN A 103 24.13 3.76 13.61
CA GLN A 103 24.04 2.37 14.03
C GLN A 103 22.97 1.67 13.20
N CYS A 104 23.04 0.34 13.14
CA CYS A 104 22.00 -0.45 12.53
C CYS A 104 20.70 -0.24 13.29
N HIS A 105 19.63 0.12 12.60
CA HIS A 105 18.35 0.41 13.21
C HIS A 105 17.71 -0.78 13.96
N VAL A 106 18.11 -2.02 13.66
CA VAL A 106 17.51 -3.24 14.25
C VAL A 106 18.35 -3.87 15.34
N CYS A 107 19.67 -3.87 15.19
CA CYS A 107 20.57 -4.59 16.09
C CYS A 107 21.65 -3.70 16.73
N ASP A 108 21.53 -2.38 16.55
CA ASP A 108 22.42 -1.35 17.11
C ASP A 108 23.91 -1.51 16.75
N LYS A 109 24.24 -2.34 15.75
CA LYS A 109 25.62 -2.48 15.27
C LYS A 109 26.17 -1.14 14.76
N PRO A 110 27.38 -0.72 15.16
CA PRO A 110 27.97 0.53 14.72
C PRO A 110 28.12 0.55 13.20
N TYR A 111 27.82 1.69 12.58
CA TYR A 111 27.81 1.85 11.12
C TYR A 111 29.17 1.53 10.49
N GLN A 112 29.13 0.75 9.41
CA GLN A 112 30.25 0.49 8.53
C GLN A 112 29.90 0.89 7.09
N LYS A 113 30.93 1.06 6.24
CA LYS A 113 30.77 1.54 4.85
C LYS A 113 29.79 0.71 4.02
N ASP A 114 29.62 -0.58 4.35
CA ASP A 114 28.82 -1.54 3.58
C ASP A 114 27.38 -1.70 4.08
N PHE A 115 26.92 -0.83 4.99
CA PHE A 115 25.53 -0.83 5.46
C PHE A 115 24.57 -0.40 4.36
N LEU A 116 23.38 -1.00 4.35
CA LEU A 116 22.28 -0.65 3.47
C LEU A 116 21.55 0.57 4.01
N TYR A 117 21.48 1.64 3.23
CA TYR A 117 20.67 2.82 3.57
C TYR A 117 19.31 2.77 2.86
N ARG A 118 18.21 2.69 3.63
CA ARG A 118 16.83 2.56 3.13
C ARG A 118 15.86 3.22 4.11
N LEU A 119 14.77 3.83 3.61
CA LEU A 119 13.73 4.47 4.45
C LEU A 119 14.26 5.43 5.54
N ASN A 120 15.38 6.12 5.27
CA ASN A 120 16.05 7.00 6.24
C ASN A 120 16.62 6.28 7.49
N HIS A 121 16.90 4.98 7.36
CA HIS A 121 17.56 4.13 8.35
C HIS A 121 18.78 3.42 7.75
N ASP A 122 19.75 3.07 8.59
CA ASP A 122 20.94 2.28 8.24
C ASP A 122 20.76 0.81 8.71
N PHE A 123 21.07 -0.17 7.87
CA PHE A 123 20.96 -1.60 8.17
C PHE A 123 22.28 -2.32 7.91
N CYS A 124 22.75 -3.14 8.87
CA CYS A 124 24.04 -3.82 8.72
C CYS A 124 24.03 -4.96 7.69
N SER A 125 22.85 -5.44 7.29
CA SER A 125 22.69 -6.57 6.38
C SER A 125 21.27 -6.64 5.82
N TYR A 126 21.07 -7.42 4.74
CA TYR A 126 19.74 -7.73 4.22
C TYR A 126 18.82 -8.39 5.27
N PRO A 127 19.28 -9.35 6.11
CA PRO A 127 18.48 -9.86 7.22
C PRO A 127 17.99 -8.78 8.20
N CYS A 128 18.84 -7.83 8.61
CA CYS A 128 18.40 -6.72 9.47
C CYS A 128 17.41 -5.79 8.75
N TRP A 129 17.60 -5.55 7.46
CA TRP A 129 16.60 -4.85 6.65
C TRP A 129 15.27 -5.61 6.68
N PHE A 130 15.23 -6.89 6.32
CA PHE A 130 14.00 -7.69 6.31
C PHE A 130 13.34 -7.85 7.69
N ALA A 131 14.12 -7.92 8.77
CA ALA A 131 13.60 -7.95 10.13
C ALA A 131 12.83 -6.65 10.46
N HIS A 132 13.40 -5.48 10.15
CA HIS A 132 12.69 -4.21 10.29
C HIS A 132 11.41 -4.16 9.47
N LEU A 133 11.44 -4.72 8.26
CA LEU A 133 10.27 -4.79 7.40
C LEU A 133 9.16 -5.68 7.96
N LYS A 134 9.51 -6.72 8.71
CA LYS A 134 8.57 -7.63 9.37
C LYS A 134 7.91 -6.98 10.59
N ASP A 135 8.66 -6.19 11.34
CA ASP A 135 8.19 -5.51 12.57
C ASP A 135 7.46 -4.18 12.29
N GLN A 136 7.49 -3.67 11.06
CA GLN A 136 6.65 -2.56 10.65
C GLN A 136 5.20 -3.01 10.68
N HIS A 137 4.56 -2.93 11.85
CA HIS A 137 3.11 -2.97 11.99
C HIS A 137 2.52 -1.93 11.06
N ARG A 138 2.05 -2.38 9.91
CA ARG A 138 1.37 -1.52 8.96
C ARG A 138 0.10 -1.10 9.66
N SER A 139 -0.10 0.21 9.80
CA SER A 139 -1.41 0.75 10.15
C SER A 139 -2.44 -0.02 9.32
N ALA A 140 -3.41 -0.66 9.97
CA ALA A 140 -4.49 -1.39 9.31
C ALA A 140 -5.19 -0.42 8.35
N ARG A 141 -4.67 -0.34 7.11
CA ARG A 141 -5.36 0.37 6.05
C ARG A 141 -6.60 -0.45 5.77
N PRO A 142 -7.75 0.19 5.55
CA PRO A 142 -8.93 -0.56 5.13
C PRO A 142 -8.56 -1.37 3.88
N ILE A 143 -9.01 -2.62 3.82
CA ILE A 143 -8.76 -3.53 2.70
C ILE A 143 -9.38 -2.96 1.42
N PHE A 144 -10.45 -2.18 1.58
CA PHE A 144 -11.22 -1.58 0.51
C PHE A 144 -11.19 -0.06 0.59
N SER A 145 -11.26 0.58 -0.57
CA SER A 145 -11.49 2.01 -0.69
C SER A 145 -12.95 2.34 -0.36
N ALA A 146 -13.25 3.64 -0.20
CA ALA A 146 -14.64 4.10 -0.10
C ALA A 146 -15.49 3.75 -1.35
N SER A 147 -14.86 3.46 -2.49
CA SER A 147 -15.53 3.02 -3.72
C SER A 147 -15.66 1.50 -3.84
N GLY A 148 -15.20 0.73 -2.83
CA GLY A 148 -15.26 -0.74 -2.82
C GLY A 148 -14.17 -1.44 -3.63
N GLU A 149 -13.15 -0.71 -4.09
CA GLU A 149 -11.99 -1.30 -4.75
C GLU A 149 -10.99 -1.81 -3.71
N PHE A 150 -10.34 -2.94 -4.00
CA PHE A 150 -9.24 -3.42 -3.15
C PHE A 150 -8.08 -2.42 -3.15
N ILE A 151 -7.70 -1.99 -1.97
CA ILE A 151 -6.47 -1.23 -1.75
C ILE A 151 -5.32 -2.21 -1.71
N ARG A 152 -4.40 -2.08 -2.67
CA ARG A 152 -3.15 -2.84 -2.64
C ARG A 152 -2.41 -2.55 -1.34
N GLN A 153 -2.14 -3.58 -0.57
CA GLN A 153 -1.26 -3.45 0.58
C GLN A 153 0.16 -3.55 0.05
N GLU A 154 1.08 -2.67 0.44
CA GLU A 154 2.44 -2.65 -0.13
C GLU A 154 3.30 -3.81 0.40
N VAL A 155 2.80 -5.05 0.47
CA VAL A 155 3.46 -6.13 1.24
C VAL A 155 4.79 -6.48 0.58
N TYR A 156 5.82 -6.74 1.40
CA TYR A 156 7.17 -7.00 0.91
C TYR A 156 7.22 -8.27 0.04
N PRO A 157 8.11 -8.33 -0.97
CA PRO A 157 8.30 -9.53 -1.76
C PRO A 157 8.67 -10.71 -0.84
N MET A 158 8.04 -11.88 -1.07
CA MET A 158 8.15 -13.12 -0.27
C MET A 158 7.47 -13.10 1.11
N SER A 159 6.47 -12.24 1.31
CA SER A 159 5.66 -12.25 2.55
C SER A 159 4.69 -13.43 2.67
N TYR A 160 4.44 -14.12 1.56
CA TYR A 160 3.68 -15.36 1.47
C TYR A 160 4.27 -16.24 0.37
N GLN A 161 3.97 -17.54 0.44
CA GLN A 161 4.39 -18.51 -0.58
C GLN A 161 3.33 -18.63 -1.68
N ASN A 162 3.74 -19.08 -2.86
CA ASN A 162 2.82 -19.40 -3.96
C ASN A 162 2.94 -20.88 -4.28
N LEU A 163 1.82 -21.60 -4.30
CA LEU A 163 1.75 -23.00 -4.69
C LEU A 163 0.71 -23.18 -5.78
N SER A 164 1.01 -24.03 -6.76
CA SER A 164 0.01 -24.51 -7.73
C SER A 164 -1.10 -25.33 -7.04
N PRO A 165 -2.25 -25.57 -7.67
CA PRO A 165 -3.32 -26.35 -7.06
C PRO A 165 -2.87 -27.78 -6.70
N ASN A 166 -2.05 -28.40 -7.54
CA ASN A 166 -1.50 -29.73 -7.26
C ASN A 166 -0.58 -29.74 -6.03
N GLN A 167 0.32 -28.75 -5.91
CA GLN A 167 1.20 -28.62 -4.74
C GLN A 167 0.41 -28.28 -3.47
N ALA A 168 -0.65 -27.48 -3.59
CA ALA A 168 -1.52 -27.16 -2.47
C ALA A 168 -2.27 -28.41 -1.98
N ASN A 169 -2.77 -29.26 -2.89
CA ASN A 169 -3.39 -30.54 -2.53
C ASN A 169 -2.39 -31.52 -1.91
N GLU A 170 -1.16 -31.58 -2.42
CA GLU A 170 -0.09 -32.37 -1.82
C GLU A 170 0.24 -31.88 -0.40
N LEU A 171 0.30 -30.56 -0.18
CA LEU A 171 0.50 -30.00 1.15
C LEU A 171 -0.65 -30.34 2.11
N LEU A 172 -1.91 -30.19 1.68
CA LEU A 172 -3.08 -30.58 2.49
C LEU A 172 -3.07 -32.06 2.85
N SER A 173 -2.63 -32.92 1.93
CA SER A 173 -2.57 -34.37 2.15
C SER A 173 -1.48 -34.76 3.16
N ASN A 174 -0.40 -33.97 3.23
CA ASN A 174 0.78 -34.25 4.05
C ASN A 174 0.80 -33.52 5.40
N ASP A 175 0.03 -32.43 5.54
CA ASP A 175 0.04 -31.56 6.72
C ASP A 175 -1.39 -31.26 7.19
N SER A 176 -1.86 -32.01 8.18
CA SER A 176 -3.19 -31.86 8.77
C SER A 176 -3.41 -30.53 9.48
N ASP A 177 -2.34 -29.78 9.80
CA ASP A 177 -2.45 -28.49 10.45
C ASP A 177 -2.68 -27.35 9.45
N THR A 178 -2.64 -27.64 8.14
CA THR A 178 -2.88 -26.65 7.09
C THR A 178 -4.36 -26.61 6.72
N THR A 179 -4.95 -25.42 6.75
CA THR A 179 -6.36 -25.20 6.38
C THR A 179 -6.47 -24.46 5.05
N TYR A 180 -7.37 -24.93 4.16
CA TYR A 180 -7.69 -24.23 2.92
C TYR A 180 -8.84 -23.25 3.12
N ILE A 181 -8.61 -21.98 2.83
CA ILE A 181 -9.60 -20.91 2.87
C ILE A 181 -9.96 -20.49 1.44
N ASP A 182 -11.18 -20.81 1.02
CA ASP A 182 -11.75 -20.34 -0.23
C ASP A 182 -12.35 -18.94 -0.04
N VAL A 183 -11.73 -17.94 -0.68
CA VAL A 183 -12.15 -16.53 -0.57
C VAL A 183 -13.13 -16.09 -1.65
N ARG A 184 -13.68 -17.02 -2.43
CA ARG A 184 -14.75 -16.76 -3.40
C ARG A 184 -16.09 -16.48 -2.69
N SER A 185 -17.05 -15.94 -3.44
CA SER A 185 -18.40 -15.71 -2.93
C SER A 185 -19.11 -17.03 -2.60
N MET A 186 -20.07 -17.00 -1.67
CA MET A 186 -20.84 -18.18 -1.28
C MET A 186 -21.44 -18.93 -2.48
N PRO A 187 -22.06 -18.26 -3.50
CA PRO A 187 -22.58 -18.98 -4.67
C PRO A 187 -21.49 -19.63 -5.52
N GLU A 188 -20.27 -19.08 -5.57
CA GLU A 188 -19.15 -19.72 -6.29
C GLU A 188 -18.69 -20.98 -5.55
N TYR A 189 -18.68 -20.93 -4.21
CA TYR A 189 -18.31 -22.05 -3.35
C TYR A 189 -19.34 -23.18 -3.42
N GLU A 190 -20.63 -22.87 -3.31
CA GLU A 190 -21.74 -23.83 -3.42
C GLU A 190 -21.71 -24.62 -4.73
N ASN A 191 -21.25 -24.00 -5.82
CA ASN A 191 -21.15 -24.61 -7.15
C ASN A 191 -19.89 -25.47 -7.35
N GLY A 192 -19.13 -25.72 -6.28
CA GLY A 192 -17.96 -26.59 -6.29
C GLY A 192 -16.74 -25.89 -5.70
N HIS A 193 -16.07 -26.55 -4.77
CA HIS A 193 -14.92 -26.04 -4.03
C HIS A 193 -13.95 -27.17 -3.66
N PRO A 194 -12.68 -26.88 -3.32
CA PRO A 194 -11.75 -27.86 -2.79
C PRO A 194 -12.34 -28.58 -1.57
N ALA A 195 -12.24 -29.90 -1.52
CA ALA A 195 -12.74 -30.67 -0.36
C ALA A 195 -12.09 -30.21 0.95
N ASP A 196 -12.85 -30.27 2.05
CA ASP A 196 -12.40 -29.85 3.40
C ASP A 196 -11.97 -28.37 3.51
N SER A 197 -12.34 -27.53 2.53
CA SER A 197 -12.07 -26.09 2.61
C SER A 197 -13.11 -25.35 3.46
N LEU A 198 -12.75 -24.14 3.89
CA LEU A 198 -13.67 -23.21 4.56
C LEU A 198 -13.98 -22.04 3.65
N ASN A 199 -15.25 -21.64 3.59
CA ASN A 199 -15.64 -20.47 2.81
C ASN A 199 -15.62 -19.20 3.65
N ILE A 200 -14.70 -18.29 3.32
CA ILE A 200 -14.65 -16.96 3.94
C ILE A 200 -14.48 -15.93 2.82
N PRO A 201 -15.60 -15.46 2.22
CA PRO A 201 -15.58 -14.58 1.07
C PRO A 201 -14.87 -13.28 1.39
N VAL A 202 -13.94 -12.88 0.53
CA VAL A 202 -13.38 -11.53 0.59
C VAL A 202 -14.33 -10.48 0.00
N MET A 203 -15.26 -10.93 -0.86
CA MET A 203 -16.34 -10.12 -1.42
C MET A 203 -17.63 -10.97 -1.49
N HIS A 204 -18.76 -10.36 -1.15
CA HIS A 204 -20.09 -10.91 -1.31
C HIS A 204 -20.60 -10.75 -2.73
N ARG A 205 -21.40 -11.71 -3.19
CA ARG A 205 -22.16 -11.59 -4.44
C ARG A 205 -23.55 -11.06 -4.11
N GLU A 206 -23.84 -9.85 -4.57
CA GLU A 206 -25.15 -9.22 -4.43
C GLU A 206 -25.78 -8.98 -5.81
N ALA A 207 -27.06 -8.58 -5.84
CA ALA A 207 -27.81 -8.35 -7.08
C ALA A 207 -27.15 -7.35 -8.03
N MET A 208 -26.48 -6.33 -7.48
CA MET A 208 -25.83 -5.27 -8.24
C MET A 208 -24.34 -5.52 -8.51
N GLY A 209 -23.80 -6.68 -8.12
CA GLY A 209 -22.41 -7.06 -8.37
C GLY A 209 -21.68 -7.59 -7.14
N MET A 210 -20.35 -7.47 -7.15
CA MET A 210 -19.52 -7.87 -6.01
C MET A 210 -19.40 -6.72 -5.02
N VAL A 211 -19.66 -6.99 -3.74
CA VAL A 211 -19.55 -6.02 -2.65
C VAL A 211 -18.48 -6.47 -1.68
N PRO A 212 -17.57 -5.59 -1.22
CA PRO A 212 -16.59 -5.90 -0.19
C PRO A 212 -17.17 -6.58 1.05
N ASN A 213 -16.46 -7.57 1.58
CA ASN A 213 -16.76 -8.12 2.91
C ASN A 213 -15.89 -7.40 3.97
N PRO A 214 -16.44 -6.48 4.79
CA PRO A 214 -15.67 -5.79 5.82
C PRO A 214 -15.23 -6.72 6.96
N GLU A 215 -15.95 -7.82 7.18
CA GLU A 215 -15.68 -8.74 8.29
C GLU A 215 -14.60 -9.80 7.96
N PHE A 216 -14.10 -9.84 6.72
CA PHE A 216 -13.19 -10.88 6.23
C PHE A 216 -12.02 -11.19 7.18
N VAL A 217 -11.25 -10.16 7.57
CA VAL A 217 -10.11 -10.33 8.47
C VAL A 217 -10.55 -10.68 9.90
N ARG A 218 -11.64 -10.08 10.38
CA ARG A 218 -12.14 -10.31 11.74
C ARG A 218 -12.60 -11.75 11.93
N VAL A 219 -13.29 -12.33 10.94
CA VAL A 219 -13.70 -13.73 10.95
C VAL A 219 -12.48 -14.66 10.95
N LEU A 220 -11.42 -14.34 10.19
CA LEU A 220 -10.19 -15.14 10.25
C LEU A 220 -9.54 -15.09 11.63
N GLN A 221 -9.43 -13.89 12.22
CA GLN A 221 -8.80 -13.70 13.53
C GLN A 221 -9.58 -14.33 14.69
N SER A 222 -10.89 -14.57 14.54
CA SER A 222 -11.69 -15.25 15.56
C SER A 222 -11.58 -16.76 15.51
N HIS A 223 -11.25 -17.33 14.34
CA HIS A 223 -11.20 -18.78 14.12
C HIS A 223 -9.76 -19.33 14.06
N PHE A 224 -8.76 -18.48 13.83
CA PHE A 224 -7.38 -18.89 13.65
C PHE A 224 -6.40 -18.01 14.42
N ASP A 225 -5.38 -18.65 14.98
CA ASP A 225 -4.21 -17.97 15.52
C ASP A 225 -3.38 -17.30 14.40
N LEU A 226 -2.60 -16.28 14.75
CA LEU A 226 -1.80 -15.51 13.79
C LEU A 226 -0.66 -16.32 13.13
N ASP A 227 -0.30 -17.47 13.67
CA ASP A 227 0.69 -18.41 13.13
C ASP A 227 0.09 -19.65 12.45
N ALA A 228 -1.24 -19.73 12.38
CA ALA A 228 -1.94 -20.80 11.65
C ALA A 228 -1.49 -20.87 10.19
N LYS A 229 -1.34 -22.10 9.67
CA LYS A 229 -0.97 -22.40 8.29
C LYS A 229 -2.19 -22.30 7.38
N LEU A 230 -2.29 -21.22 6.60
CA LEU A 230 -3.47 -20.97 5.77
C LEU A 230 -3.13 -20.99 4.28
N LEU A 231 -3.83 -21.83 3.52
CA LEU A 231 -3.85 -21.85 2.06
C LEU A 231 -4.99 -20.98 1.56
N ILE A 232 -4.70 -19.92 0.82
CA ILE A 232 -5.70 -18.96 0.35
C ILE A 232 -5.96 -19.19 -1.13
N GLY A 233 -7.19 -19.61 -1.45
CA GLY A 233 -7.64 -19.91 -2.81
C GLY A 233 -8.73 -18.97 -3.30
N CYS A 234 -8.76 -18.69 -4.60
CA CYS A 234 -9.91 -18.04 -5.24
C CYS A 234 -10.22 -18.69 -6.59
N GLN A 235 -10.94 -18.02 -7.50
CA GLN A 235 -11.22 -18.58 -8.83
C GLN A 235 -9.98 -18.73 -9.71
N SER A 236 -9.12 -17.70 -9.80
CA SER A 236 -7.99 -17.65 -10.75
C SER A 236 -6.68 -17.08 -10.16
N GLY A 237 -6.57 -16.99 -8.84
CA GLY A 237 -5.40 -16.42 -8.12
C GLY A 237 -5.44 -14.90 -7.84
N ALA A 238 -6.22 -14.11 -8.57
CA ALA A 238 -6.17 -12.64 -8.43
C ALA A 238 -6.76 -12.11 -7.10
N ARG A 239 -7.86 -12.71 -6.62
CA ARG A 239 -8.50 -12.32 -5.35
C ARG A 239 -7.74 -12.86 -4.15
N SER A 240 -7.19 -14.08 -4.25
CA SER A 240 -6.42 -14.72 -3.18
C SER A 240 -5.11 -13.99 -2.89
N VAL A 241 -4.44 -13.39 -3.90
CA VAL A 241 -3.30 -12.48 -3.67
C VAL A 241 -3.68 -11.32 -2.76
N ARG A 242 -4.80 -10.65 -3.05
CA ARG A 242 -5.25 -9.49 -2.26
C ARG A 242 -5.71 -9.87 -0.86
N ALA A 243 -6.38 -11.02 -0.74
CA ALA A 243 -6.74 -11.59 0.56
C ALA A 243 -5.49 -11.93 1.38
N SER A 244 -4.47 -12.55 0.76
CA SER A 244 -3.19 -12.87 1.41
C SER A 244 -2.48 -11.60 1.89
N GLU A 245 -2.40 -10.58 1.04
CA GLU A 245 -1.85 -9.27 1.40
C GLU A 245 -2.57 -8.63 2.60
N ALA A 246 -3.90 -8.74 2.66
CA ALA A 246 -4.70 -8.23 3.77
C ALA A 246 -4.47 -9.02 5.08
N LEU A 247 -4.39 -10.34 5.02
CA LEU A 247 -4.14 -11.19 6.19
C LEU A 247 -2.74 -10.94 6.77
N ILE A 248 -1.72 -10.81 5.92
CA ILE A 248 -0.37 -10.48 6.36
C ILE A 248 -0.33 -9.10 7.00
N ALA A 249 -1.03 -8.12 6.43
CA ALA A 249 -1.17 -6.80 7.03
C ALA A 249 -1.90 -6.83 8.39
N ALA A 250 -2.78 -7.82 8.59
CA ALA A 250 -3.47 -8.08 9.85
C ALA A 250 -2.64 -8.90 10.87
N GLY A 251 -1.43 -9.35 10.50
CA GLY A 251 -0.49 -10.03 11.39
C GLY A 251 -0.36 -11.54 11.19
N PHE A 252 -1.09 -12.14 10.23
CA PHE A 252 -0.90 -13.56 9.91
C PHE A 252 0.49 -13.80 9.32
N THR A 253 1.17 -14.82 9.83
CA THR A 253 2.59 -15.07 9.54
C THR A 253 2.84 -16.25 8.61
N ASN A 254 1.86 -17.15 8.43
CA ASN A 254 2.01 -18.37 7.65
C ASN A 254 0.93 -18.49 6.57
N ILE A 255 1.01 -17.58 5.59
CA ILE A 255 0.09 -17.51 4.47
C ILE A 255 0.72 -18.10 3.21
N THR A 256 -0.04 -18.96 2.52
CA THR A 256 0.31 -19.51 1.22
C THR A 256 -0.82 -19.26 0.22
N ASN A 257 -0.52 -18.59 -0.89
CA ASN A 257 -1.48 -18.34 -1.96
C ASN A 257 -1.50 -19.51 -2.96
N VAL A 258 -2.69 -19.95 -3.33
CA VAL A 258 -2.88 -20.98 -4.36
C VAL A 258 -2.98 -20.31 -5.73
N THR A 259 -1.92 -20.43 -6.52
CA THR A 259 -1.88 -19.96 -7.91
C THR A 259 -2.81 -20.82 -8.77
N GLY A 260 -3.36 -20.27 -9.85
CA GLY A 260 -4.41 -20.92 -10.64
C GLY A 260 -5.79 -21.00 -9.96
N GLY A 261 -5.87 -21.05 -8.63
CA GLY A 261 -7.14 -21.12 -7.90
C GLY A 261 -8.00 -22.33 -8.29
N TYR A 262 -9.32 -22.23 -8.10
CA TYR A 262 -10.27 -23.30 -8.39
C TYR A 262 -10.46 -23.54 -9.90
N GLY A 263 -10.57 -22.48 -10.69
CA GLY A 263 -10.94 -22.51 -12.11
C GLY A 263 -9.79 -22.28 -13.10
N GLY A 264 -8.56 -22.08 -12.62
CA GLY A 264 -7.39 -21.90 -13.47
C GLY A 264 -7.08 -20.44 -13.80
N ALA A 265 -5.85 -20.21 -14.23
CA ALA A 265 -5.38 -18.91 -14.70
C ALA A 265 -5.18 -18.95 -16.21
N ARG A 266 -5.71 -17.94 -16.91
CA ARG A 266 -5.58 -17.79 -18.37
C ARG A 266 -5.03 -16.42 -18.71
N ASN A 267 -4.23 -16.32 -19.77
CA ASN A 267 -3.74 -15.05 -20.27
C ASN A 267 -4.83 -14.32 -21.09
N GLN A 268 -4.51 -13.13 -21.60
CA GLN A 268 -5.46 -12.33 -22.37
C GLN A 268 -5.87 -12.99 -23.70
N ALA A 269 -5.06 -13.92 -24.23
CA ALA A 269 -5.40 -14.70 -25.42
C ALA A 269 -6.26 -15.94 -25.10
N GLY A 270 -6.56 -16.20 -23.82
CA GLY A 270 -7.32 -17.36 -23.36
C GLY A 270 -6.49 -18.63 -23.17
N GLU A 271 -5.18 -18.56 -23.39
CA GLU A 271 -4.26 -19.67 -23.18
C GLU A 271 -4.11 -19.96 -21.68
N VAL A 272 -4.06 -21.23 -21.33
CA VAL A 272 -3.91 -21.67 -19.94
C VAL A 272 -2.49 -21.35 -19.46
N ILE A 273 -2.39 -20.50 -18.45
CA ILE A 273 -1.15 -20.24 -17.73
C ILE A 273 -0.94 -21.35 -16.70
N GLU A 274 -2.01 -21.72 -16.00
CA GLU A 274 -1.99 -22.71 -14.93
C GLU A 274 -3.36 -23.35 -14.81
N LEU A 275 -3.38 -24.68 -14.69
CA LEU A 275 -4.61 -25.44 -14.51
C LEU A 275 -5.23 -25.14 -13.15
N GLY A 276 -6.55 -25.03 -13.11
CA GLY A 276 -7.30 -24.88 -11.85
C GLY A 276 -7.34 -26.16 -11.04
N TRP A 277 -7.78 -26.04 -9.78
CA TRP A 277 -8.09 -27.18 -8.91
C TRP A 277 -9.01 -28.19 -9.57
N MET A 278 -10.12 -27.70 -10.14
CA MET A 278 -11.11 -28.54 -10.82
C MET A 278 -10.56 -29.18 -12.09
N GLU A 279 -9.89 -28.39 -12.94
CA GLU A 279 -9.29 -28.88 -14.19
C GLU A 279 -8.15 -29.89 -13.95
N SER A 280 -7.51 -29.84 -12.78
CA SER A 280 -6.46 -30.77 -12.36
C SER A 280 -7.02 -32.10 -11.80
N GLY A 281 -8.34 -32.25 -11.70
CA GLY A 281 -8.97 -33.47 -11.19
C GLY A 281 -8.75 -33.72 -9.69
N LEU A 282 -8.50 -32.65 -8.93
CA LEU A 282 -8.30 -32.71 -7.48
C LEU A 282 -9.63 -32.88 -6.73
N PRO A 283 -9.63 -33.30 -5.46
CA PRO A 283 -10.85 -33.52 -4.68
C PRO A 283 -11.73 -32.27 -4.59
N VAL A 284 -13.03 -32.42 -4.89
CA VAL A 284 -14.02 -31.33 -4.92
C VAL A 284 -15.28 -31.74 -4.16
N GLU A 285 -15.86 -30.79 -3.43
CA GLU A 285 -17.15 -30.89 -2.77
C GLU A 285 -18.12 -29.83 -3.31
N TYR A 286 -19.42 -30.02 -3.08
CA TYR A 286 -20.50 -29.16 -3.56
C TYR A 286 -21.45 -28.80 -2.42
N GLY A 287 -22.14 -27.67 -2.56
CA GLY A 287 -23.01 -27.13 -1.52
C GLY A 287 -22.26 -26.28 -0.49
N ALA A 288 -22.94 -25.86 0.56
CA ALA A 288 -22.38 -25.09 1.67
C ALA A 288 -23.08 -25.47 2.99
N GLU A 289 -23.26 -26.77 3.21
CA GLU A 289 -23.94 -27.26 4.41
C GLU A 289 -22.93 -27.49 5.55
N GLY A 290 -23.23 -26.96 6.75
CA GLY A 290 -22.47 -27.21 7.98
C GLY A 290 -21.56 -26.07 8.44
N ASP A 291 -20.68 -26.40 9.37
CA ASP A 291 -19.80 -25.47 10.11
C ASP A 291 -18.73 -24.80 9.24
N THR A 292 -18.57 -25.22 7.99
CA THR A 292 -17.57 -24.72 7.03
C THR A 292 -18.07 -23.53 6.19
N SER A 293 -19.37 -23.24 6.26
CA SER A 293 -20.01 -22.17 5.50
C SER A 293 -19.78 -20.79 6.13
N TYR A 294 -19.74 -19.75 5.31
CA TYR A 294 -19.56 -18.37 5.82
C TYR A 294 -20.63 -17.96 6.86
N PRO A 295 -21.94 -18.24 6.67
CA PRO A 295 -22.94 -17.92 7.68
C PRO A 295 -22.67 -18.57 9.04
N ALA A 296 -22.22 -19.84 9.06
CA ALA A 296 -21.87 -20.56 10.29
C ALA A 296 -20.62 -19.97 10.97
N LEU A 297 -19.61 -19.60 10.18
CA LEU A 297 -18.39 -18.99 10.72
C LEU A 297 -18.63 -17.59 11.29
N VAL A 298 -19.51 -16.81 10.67
CA VAL A 298 -19.84 -15.44 11.13
C VAL A 298 -20.69 -15.43 12.40
N SER A 299 -21.57 -16.41 12.61
CA SER A 299 -22.41 -16.44 13.82
C SER A 299 -21.56 -16.53 15.10
N VAL A 300 -20.45 -17.27 15.07
CA VAL A 300 -19.50 -17.39 16.20
C VAL A 300 -18.83 -16.06 16.56
N VAL A 301 -18.69 -15.13 15.61
CA VAL A 301 -18.02 -13.83 15.82
C VAL A 301 -18.92 -12.78 16.46
N ASN A 302 -20.24 -12.97 16.36
CA ASN A 302 -21.26 -12.03 16.83
C ASN A 302 -21.89 -12.43 18.16
N GLU A 303 -21.44 -13.53 18.77
CA GLU A 303 -21.72 -13.92 20.16
C GLU A 303 -20.63 -13.38 21.10
#